data_AF-A0A6H1Z5Q5-F1
#
_entry.id   AF-A0A6H1Z5Q5-F1
#
_cell.length_a   1.000
_cell.length_b   1.000
_cell.length_c   1.000
_cell.angle_alpha   90.00
_cell.angle_beta   90.00
_cell.angle_gamma   90.00
#
_symmetry.space_group_name_H-M   'P 1'
#
loop_
_entity.id
_entity.type
_entity.pdbx_description
1 polymer ?
#
loop_
_entity_poly.entity_id
_entity_poly.type
_entity_poly.pdbx_seq_one_letter_code
_entity_poly.pdbx_strand_id
1 'polypeptide(L)'
;MAEIKFVWNGIKVDGKLHRAWYSESALKNHEAGTITIYARDYKSLPSIDGLTIQNETDMMTDYFEKDKVRVVPSHPMHAAIHAAMKQMNAHNAKKWAKR
;
A
#
# COMPACT_ATOMS: atom_id res chain seq x y z
N MET A 1 18.58 -4.52 -11.09
CA MET A 1 17.38 -3.72 -10.78
C MET A 1 16.30 -4.71 -10.40
N ALA A 2 15.80 -4.65 -9.17
CA ALA A 2 14.75 -5.55 -8.72
C ALA A 2 13.48 -5.29 -9.55
N GLU A 3 12.82 -6.34 -10.02
CA GLU A 3 11.58 -6.18 -10.80
C GLU A 3 10.41 -5.95 -9.84
N ILE A 4 9.90 -4.72 -9.82
CA ILE A 4 8.80 -4.31 -8.94
C ILE A 4 7.49 -4.25 -9.74
N LYS A 5 6.50 -5.02 -9.31
CA LYS A 5 5.14 -5.00 -9.87
C LYS A 5 4.11 -4.78 -8.77
N PHE A 6 3.25 -3.79 -8.94
CA PHE A 6 2.10 -3.58 -8.07
C PHE A 6 0.91 -4.40 -8.58
N VAL A 7 0.33 -5.21 -7.72
CA VAL A 7 -0.80 -6.09 -8.02
C VAL A 7 -1.92 -5.88 -7.01
N TRP A 8 -3.14 -6.29 -7.33
CA TRP A 8 -4.33 -6.04 -6.49
C TRP A 8 -4.21 -6.54 -5.02
N ASN A 9 -3.37 -7.55 -4.77
CA ASN A 9 -3.16 -8.16 -3.45
C ASN A 9 -1.83 -7.76 -2.78
N GLY A 10 -1.06 -6.85 -3.38
CA GLY A 10 0.15 -6.31 -2.80
C GLY A 10 1.26 -6.00 -3.81
N ILE A 11 2.49 -6.02 -3.34
CA ILE A 11 3.68 -5.64 -4.09
C ILE A 11 4.49 -6.90 -4.39
N LYS A 12 4.79 -7.15 -5.67
CA LYS A 12 5.66 -8.24 -6.09
C LYS A 12 7.06 -7.69 -6.36
N VAL A 13 8.05 -8.18 -5.62
CA VAL A 13 9.46 -7.82 -5.78
C VAL A 13 10.23 -9.10 -6.03
N ASP A 14 10.93 -9.19 -7.16
CA ASP A 14 11.75 -10.34 -7.56
C ASP A 14 11.00 -11.69 -7.44
N GLY A 15 9.73 -11.70 -7.86
CA GLY A 15 8.89 -12.90 -7.79
C GLY A 15 8.17 -13.12 -6.46
N LYS A 16 8.61 -12.49 -5.36
CA LYS A 16 8.03 -12.62 -4.02
C LYS A 16 6.88 -11.62 -3.81
N LEU A 17 5.72 -12.13 -3.38
CA LEU A 17 4.56 -11.28 -3.08
C LEU A 17 4.58 -10.81 -1.63
N HIS A 18 4.69 -9.49 -1.44
CA HIS A 18 4.47 -8.79 -0.20
C HIS A 18 3.03 -8.31 -0.13
N ARG A 19 2.22 -8.91 0.75
CA ARG A 19 0.79 -8.61 0.84
C ARG A 19 0.59 -7.19 1.38
N ALA A 20 -0.19 -6.41 0.67
CA ALA A 20 -0.53 -5.04 1.06
C ALA A 20 -1.98 -4.71 0.69
N TRP A 21 -2.51 -3.66 1.32
CA TRP A 21 -3.80 -3.06 0.99
C TRP A 21 -3.56 -1.63 0.50
N TYR A 22 -4.26 -1.20 -0.55
CA TYR A 22 -4.25 0.18 -1.07
C TYR A 22 -5.47 0.98 -0.61
N SER A 23 -5.26 2.15 -0.03
CA SER A 23 -6.35 3.05 0.38
C SER A 23 -6.11 4.44 -0.17
N GLU A 24 -7.11 5.00 -0.83
CA GLU A 24 -7.13 6.40 -1.23
C GLU A 24 -8.13 7.08 -0.29
N SER A 25 -7.59 7.70 0.75
CA SER A 25 -8.39 8.44 1.73
C SER A 25 -7.88 9.86 1.78
N ALA A 26 -8.78 10.83 1.84
CA ALA A 26 -8.41 12.23 2.05
C ALA A 26 -7.73 12.36 3.42
N LEU A 27 -6.41 12.53 3.42
CA LEU A 27 -5.66 12.79 4.65
C LEU A 27 -5.59 14.30 4.87
N LYS A 28 -5.87 14.75 6.10
CA LYS A 28 -5.97 16.18 6.47
C LYS A 28 -4.70 17.01 6.22
N ASN A 29 -3.55 16.39 5.93
CA ASN A 29 -2.27 17.06 5.70
C ASN A 29 -1.53 16.53 4.45
N HIS A 30 -2.22 15.84 3.53
CA HIS A 30 -1.60 15.35 2.30
C HIS A 30 -2.40 15.78 1.07
N GLU A 31 -1.73 15.81 -0.08
CA GLU A 31 -2.33 16.14 -1.36
C GLU A 31 -3.52 15.21 -1.66
N ALA A 32 -4.58 15.76 -2.24
CA ALA A 32 -5.73 14.97 -2.70
C ALA A 32 -5.26 13.94 -3.74
N GLY A 33 -5.66 12.68 -3.58
CA GLY A 33 -5.19 11.56 -4.41
C GLY A 33 -3.94 10.85 -3.88
N THR A 34 -3.47 11.19 -2.67
CA THR A 34 -2.43 10.41 -1.99
C THR A 34 -2.93 9.00 -1.70
N ILE A 35 -2.22 8.00 -2.21
CA ILE A 35 -2.54 6.59 -1.95
C ILE A 35 -1.68 6.11 -0.80
N THR A 36 -2.33 5.53 0.20
CA THR A 36 -1.66 4.87 1.33
C THR A 36 -1.64 3.37 1.10
N ILE A 37 -0.45 2.79 1.12
CA ILE A 37 -0.21 1.35 1.07
C ILE A 37 -0.01 0.88 2.51
N TYR A 38 -0.85 -0.04 2.96
CA TYR A 38 -0.73 -0.66 4.28
C TYR A 38 -0.19 -2.07 4.15
N ALA A 39 0.82 -2.40 4.95
CA ALA A 39 1.23 -3.77 5.18
C ALA A 39 0.06 -4.63 5.67
N ARG A 40 -0.01 -5.85 5.17
CA ARG A 40 -0.97 -6.85 5.66
C ARG A 40 -0.30 -7.81 6.64
N ASP A 41 -1.06 -8.26 7.62
CA ASP A 41 -0.66 -9.27 8.61
C ASP A 41 0.58 -8.88 9.44
N TYR A 42 0.80 -7.58 9.70
CA TYR A 42 1.97 -7.06 10.43
C TYR A 42 3.33 -7.47 9.79
N LYS A 43 3.33 -7.76 8.49
CA LYS A 43 4.55 -8.05 7.74
C LYS A 43 5.18 -6.78 7.21
N SER A 44 6.50 -6.75 7.12
CA SER A 44 7.19 -5.58 6.57
C SER A 44 6.94 -5.41 5.07
N LEU A 45 6.79 -4.15 4.66
CA LEU A 45 6.79 -3.78 3.25
C LEU A 45 8.21 -3.89 2.68
N PRO A 46 8.36 -4.25 1.40
CA PRO A 46 9.67 -4.25 0.78
C PRO A 46 10.16 -2.79 0.68
N SER A 47 11.44 -2.57 1.00
CA SER A 47 12.08 -1.27 0.77
C SER A 47 12.15 -1.04 -0.74
N ILE A 48 11.47 0.00 -1.22
CA ILE A 48 11.44 0.40 -2.62
C ILE A 48 12.05 1.79 -2.70
N ASP A 49 12.98 1.97 -3.63
CA ASP A 49 13.61 3.27 -3.82
C ASP A 49 12.57 4.35 -4.18
N GLY A 50 12.67 5.50 -3.51
CA GLY A 50 11.69 6.58 -3.58
C GLY A 50 10.44 6.42 -2.70
N LEU A 51 10.23 5.28 -2.04
CA LEU A 51 9.13 5.06 -1.11
C LEU A 51 9.62 5.01 0.34
N THR A 52 9.06 5.88 1.18
CA THR A 52 9.35 5.89 2.62
C THR A 52 8.35 5.03 3.38
N ILE A 53 8.85 3.97 4.03
CA ILE A 53 8.07 3.16 4.97
C ILE A 53 7.99 3.91 6.30
N GLN A 54 6.77 4.05 6.82
CA GLN A 54 6.48 4.65 8.12
C GLN A 54 5.93 3.57 9.04
N ASN A 55 6.48 3.45 10.24
CA ASN A 55 5.95 2.61 11.31
C ASN A 55 6.14 3.38 12.63
N GLU A 56 5.04 3.71 13.29
CA GLU A 56 5.02 4.48 14.55
C GLU A 56 4.67 3.59 15.74
N THR A 57 5.10 2.32 15.71
CA THR A 57 4.98 1.40 16.84
C THR A 57 5.66 1.99 18.08
N ASP A 58 4.92 2.03 19.18
CA ASP A 58 5.39 2.50 20.48
C ASP A 58 5.40 1.35 21.48
N MET A 59 6.62 0.92 21.82
CA MET A 59 6.86 -0.19 22.75
C MET A 59 6.54 0.17 24.20
N MET A 60 6.42 1.46 24.55
CA MET A 60 6.09 1.88 25.91
C MET A 60 4.60 1.80 26.22
N THR A 61 3.75 1.84 25.19
CA THR A 61 2.28 1.90 25.31
C THR A 61 1.56 0.65 24.77
N ASP A 62 2.31 -0.41 24.43
CA ASP A 62 1.79 -1.63 23.78
C ASP A 62 1.03 -1.32 22.47
N TYR A 63 1.46 -0.28 21.76
CA TYR A 63 0.85 0.19 20.53
C TYR A 63 1.63 -0.33 19.32
N PHE A 64 1.06 -1.30 18.60
CA PHE A 64 1.65 -1.85 17.38
C PHE A 64 0.98 -1.31 16.12
N GLU A 65 1.73 -0.52 15.35
CA GLU A 65 1.30 -0.06 14.04
C GLU A 65 1.84 -0.97 12.92
N LYS A 66 1.10 -1.03 11.82
CA LYS A 66 1.54 -1.70 10.60
C LYS A 66 2.35 -0.71 9.75
N ASP A 67 3.35 -1.23 9.06
CA ASP A 67 4.08 -0.46 8.05
C ASP A 67 3.09 0.18 7.06
N LYS A 68 3.21 1.50 6.89
CA LYS A 68 2.44 2.28 5.93
C LYS A 68 3.38 3.04 5.01
N VAL A 69 3.05 3.12 3.73
CA VAL A 69 3.76 3.94 2.74
C VAL A 69 2.75 4.90 2.15
N ARG A 70 3.07 6.19 2.13
CA ARG A 70 2.24 7.24 1.53
C ARG A 70 2.85 7.66 0.20
N VAL A 71 2.06 7.57 -0.86
CA VAL A 71 2.51 7.88 -2.22
C VAL A 71 1.67 9.03 -2.76
N VAL A 72 2.33 10.18 -2.94
CA VAL A 72 1.72 11.37 -3.53
C VAL A 72 1.47 11.20 -5.03
N PRO A 73 0.47 11.90 -5.61
CA PRO A 73 0.15 11.86 -7.04
C PRO A 73 1.32 12.20 -7.95
N SER A 74 2.24 13.05 -7.50
CA SER A 74 3.43 13.46 -8.24
C SER A 74 4.48 12.36 -8.40
N HIS A 75 4.37 11.26 -7.66
CA HIS A 75 5.36 10.18 -7.69
C HIS A 75 5.23 9.33 -8.98
N PRO A 76 6.35 8.97 -9.66
CA PRO A 76 6.30 8.23 -10.93
C PRO A 76 5.63 6.85 -10.81
N MET A 77 5.69 6.24 -9.62
CA MET A 77 5.02 4.96 -9.36
C MET A 77 3.52 5.08 -9.01
N HIS A 78 2.99 6.30 -8.87
CA HIS A 78 1.60 6.53 -8.46
C HIS A 78 0.61 5.90 -9.44
N ALA A 79 0.82 6.06 -10.75
CA ALA A 79 -0.06 5.49 -11.77
C ALA A 79 -0.16 3.94 -11.68
N ALA A 80 0.97 3.27 -11.43
CA ALA A 80 1.02 1.81 -11.28
C ALA A 80 0.29 1.35 -10.00
N ILE A 81 0.48 2.08 -8.90
CA ILE A 81 -0.18 1.82 -7.61
C ILE A 81 -1.69 2.05 -7.72
N HIS A 82 -2.10 3.12 -8.38
CA HIS A 82 -3.52 3.45 -8.60
C HIS A 82 -4.21 2.39 -9.46
N ALA A 83 -3.54 1.87 -10.50
CA ALA A 83 -4.05 0.74 -11.27
C ALA A 83 -4.24 -0.52 -10.42
N ALA A 84 -3.26 -0.87 -9.57
CA ALA A 84 -3.37 -1.99 -8.63
C ALA A 84 -4.51 -1.80 -7.62
N MET A 85 -4.69 -0.59 -7.12
CA MET A 85 -5.80 -0.23 -6.23
C MET A 85 -7.16 -0.40 -6.90
N LYS A 86 -7.32 0.07 -8.15
CA LYS A 86 -8.57 -0.13 -8.91
C LYS A 86 -8.90 -1.61 -9.10
N GLN A 87 -7.89 -2.44 -9.36
CA GLN A 87 -8.07 -3.89 -9.44
C GLN A 87 -8.50 -4.49 -8.09
N MET A 88 -7.91 -4.01 -6.98
CA MET A 88 -8.31 -4.43 -5.62
C MET A 88 -9.76 -4.06 -5.34
N ASN A 89 -10.18 -2.84 -5.66
CA ASN A 89 -11.57 -2.39 -5.49
C ASN A 89 -12.54 -3.22 -6.33
N ALA A 90 -12.21 -3.48 -7.60
CA ALA A 90 -13.03 -4.32 -8.47
C ALA A 90 -13.13 -5.77 -7.95
N HIS A 91 -12.02 -6.34 -7.44
CA HIS A 91 -12.02 -7.66 -6.83
C HIS A 91 -12.90 -7.69 -5.57
N ASN A 92 -12.78 -6.68 -4.71
CA ASN A 92 -13.60 -6.55 -3.51
C ASN A 92 -15.08 -6.39 -3.88
N ALA A 93 -15.44 -5.47 -4.77
CA ALA A 93 -16.82 -5.28 -5.22
C ALA A 93 -17.48 -6.58 -5.69
N LYS A 94 -16.77 -7.40 -6.48
CA LYS A 94 -17.23 -8.74 -6.90
C LYS A 94 -17.48 -9.69 -5.73
N LYS A 95 -16.67 -9.61 -4.67
CA LYS A 95 -16.83 -10.45 -3.47
C LYS A 95 -18.01 -9.99 -2.61
N TRP A 96 -18.20 -8.68 -2.47
CA TRP A 96 -19.32 -8.12 -1.72
C TRP A 96 -20.65 -8.35 -2.43
N ALA A 97 -20.70 -8.25 -3.76
CA ALA A 97 -21.91 -8.55 -4.55
C ALA A 97 -22.36 -10.02 -4.49
N LYS A 98 -21.49 -10.93 -4.02
CA LYS A 98 -21.80 -12.36 -3.83
C LYS A 98 -22.26 -12.70 -2.41
N ARG A 99 -22.15 -11.76 -1.47
CA ARG A 99 -22.58 -11.93 -0.07
C ARG A 99 -23.98 -11.40 0.11
#